data_AF-K5VQ90-F1
#
_entry.id   AF-K5VQ90-F1
#
_cell.length_a   1.000
_cell.length_b   1.000
_cell.length_c   1.000
_cell.angle_alpha   90.00
_cell.angle_beta   90.00
_cell.angle_gamma   90.00
#
_symmetry.space_group_name_H-M   'P 1'
#
loop_
_entity.id
_entity.type
_entity.pdbx_description
1 polymer ?
#
loop_
_entity_poly.entity_id
_entity_poly.type
_entity_poly.pdbx_seq_one_letter_code
_entity_poly.pdbx_strand_id
1 'polypeptide(L)'
;MPTSSPPADDDSAADIEVDEDDQVLPPDPTTVSHYLAHLYAHNNDVRSHLMGSPQTIDDYVCASYFAPSAYWTTQEKDQFFHALSVHSRLRPDLIAEEIGTKTLADICTYIDMIEDGLKRSGYSGDRTTEQIIPEYLDCESVPRGDFPIAYEVCDEWVDFEETLAEAVIAQEPDMVADELKKAREEEARQLQLQIRARKGSAKLAGNTRDREGEKVRKKRFKEWLEEKEKAWKEEDALNSMDVALMKTIDMLLRERDEARALVPREGPAGGQGNAAMPEAHLVEASDGSVNPPVLLPKAFDDLDEELIDPSPRASSSAPTVVQTSQPEGLNRSRSPEPSALNPHDNLKPRTPPFPHLRPTESSSTLIDPEHDILSASSAAASSDVAPSEAEALLSPASRRRLMKRMYMRRKRAEKTGEVVDRRIARLKPGRKPMKLPGEAENENEPTRHPRPSGKPLQAKKKEELNTAGITAEWLEQGSLDLFHFGALYKLM
;
A
#
# COMPACT_ATOMS: atom_id res chain seq x y z
N MET A 1 68.82 18.75 31.30
CA MET A 1 67.52 19.28 31.77
C MET A 1 67.12 20.43 30.88
N PRO A 2 66.15 20.23 29.97
CA PRO A 2 65.43 21.32 29.32
C PRO A 2 64.05 21.47 29.96
N THR A 3 63.72 22.70 30.34
CA THR A 3 62.44 23.12 30.90
C THR A 3 61.41 23.21 29.77
N SER A 4 60.46 22.27 29.76
CA SER A 4 59.27 22.31 28.91
C SER A 4 58.28 23.31 29.51
N SER A 5 58.10 24.43 28.82
CA SER A 5 57.02 25.39 29.11
C SER A 5 55.69 24.83 28.64
N PRO A 6 54.60 24.96 29.43
CA PRO A 6 53.26 24.61 28.99
C PRO A 6 52.76 25.58 27.92
N PRO A 7 52.02 25.12 26.90
CA PRO A 7 51.39 25.98 25.92
C PRO A 7 50.29 26.82 26.59
N ALA A 8 50.21 28.09 26.21
CA ALA A 8 49.19 29.00 26.67
C ALA A 8 47.83 28.57 26.12
N ASP A 9 46.85 28.42 27.01
CA ASP A 9 45.44 28.25 26.69
C ASP A 9 44.94 29.53 26.01
N ASP A 10 44.82 29.49 24.69
CA ASP A 10 44.18 30.53 23.87
C ASP A 10 42.68 30.19 23.77
N ASP A 11 41.93 30.58 24.81
CA ASP A 11 40.45 30.54 24.90
C ASP A 11 39.81 31.53 23.91
N SER A 12 40.10 31.36 22.62
CA SER A 12 39.37 32.01 21.54
C SER A 12 38.12 31.19 21.24
N ALA A 13 37.07 31.46 22.03
CA ALA A 13 35.69 31.11 21.67
C ALA A 13 35.32 31.84 20.37
N ALA A 14 35.74 31.28 19.23
CA ALA A 14 35.20 31.65 17.95
C ALA A 14 33.72 31.25 17.97
N ASP A 15 32.85 32.25 18.05
CA ASP A 15 31.46 32.13 17.65
C ASP A 15 31.46 31.53 16.24
N ILE A 16 31.27 30.21 16.16
CA ILE A 16 30.93 29.53 14.92
C ILE A 16 29.53 30.02 14.62
N GLU A 17 29.44 31.11 13.84
CA GLU A 17 28.23 31.46 13.12
C GLU A 17 27.89 30.25 12.26
N VAL A 18 27.03 29.38 12.80
CA VAL A 18 26.40 28.31 12.04
C VAL A 18 25.54 29.04 11.03
N ASP A 19 26.02 29.15 9.80
CA ASP A 19 25.29 29.72 8.67
C ASP A 19 23.95 28.96 8.56
N GLU A 20 22.88 29.54 9.13
CA GLU A 20 21.52 28.96 9.17
C GLU A 20 20.86 28.86 7.77
N ASP A 21 21.61 29.11 6.70
CA ASP A 21 21.15 29.19 5.31
C ASP A 21 21.84 28.17 4.37
N ASP A 22 22.37 27.06 4.90
CA ASP A 22 22.60 25.86 4.07
C ASP A 22 21.25 25.21 3.72
N GLN A 23 20.48 25.91 2.88
CA GLN A 23 19.30 25.36 2.23
C GLN A 23 19.78 24.25 1.31
N VAL A 24 19.57 22.99 1.74
CA VAL A 24 19.76 21.80 0.92
C VAL A 24 19.00 22.01 -0.39
N LEU A 25 19.74 22.29 -1.46
CA LEU A 25 19.15 22.47 -2.77
C LEU A 25 18.48 21.16 -3.16
N PRO A 26 17.26 21.20 -3.74
CA PRO A 26 16.59 19.98 -4.17
C PRO A 26 17.48 19.22 -5.15
N PRO A 27 17.51 17.87 -5.07
CA PRO A 27 18.35 17.06 -5.94
C PRO A 27 18.02 17.32 -7.41
N ASP A 28 19.03 17.26 -8.28
CA ASP A 28 18.84 17.40 -9.72
C ASP A 28 17.86 16.31 -10.22
N PRO A 29 16.82 16.63 -11.01
CA PRO A 29 15.92 15.63 -11.58
C PRO A 29 16.64 14.50 -12.33
N THR A 30 17.84 14.74 -12.86
CA THR A 30 18.65 13.66 -13.46
C THR A 30 19.09 12.62 -12.43
N THR A 31 19.50 13.06 -11.23
CA THR A 31 19.89 12.20 -10.11
C THR A 31 18.71 11.34 -9.65
N VAL A 32 17.53 11.94 -9.50
CA VAL A 32 16.30 11.22 -9.12
C VAL A 32 15.95 10.14 -10.16
N SER A 33 16.04 10.48 -11.45
CA SER A 33 15.81 9.52 -12.54
C SER A 33 16.80 8.34 -12.52
N HIS A 34 18.08 8.61 -12.29
CA HIS A 34 19.10 7.57 -12.15
C HIS A 34 18.86 6.68 -10.91
N TYR A 35 18.53 7.28 -9.77
CA TYR A 35 18.19 6.54 -8.54
C TYR A 35 16.99 5.60 -8.78
N LEU A 36 15.91 6.11 -9.38
CA LEU A 36 14.76 5.29 -9.74
C LEU A 36 15.13 4.16 -10.70
N ALA A 37 15.94 4.42 -11.72
CA ALA A 37 16.39 3.39 -12.66
C ALA A 37 17.17 2.27 -11.94
N HIS A 38 18.05 2.62 -11.00
CA HIS A 38 18.77 1.65 -10.18
C HIS A 38 17.85 0.88 -9.24
N LEU A 39 16.91 1.56 -8.58
CA LEU A 39 15.92 0.91 -7.72
C LEU A 39 15.04 -0.08 -8.49
N TYR A 40 14.59 0.29 -9.69
CA TYR A 40 13.81 -0.59 -10.55
C TYR A 40 14.62 -1.78 -11.06
N ALA A 41 15.87 -1.56 -11.47
CA ALA A 41 16.76 -2.65 -11.87
C ALA A 41 16.95 -3.63 -10.72
N HIS A 42 17.32 -3.14 -9.53
CA HIS A 42 17.49 -3.95 -8.33
C HIS A 42 16.20 -4.71 -7.96
N ASN A 43 15.04 -4.05 -7.97
CA ASN A 43 13.76 -4.71 -7.67
C ASN A 43 13.42 -5.80 -8.70
N ASN A 44 13.73 -5.59 -9.97
CA ASN A 44 13.53 -6.61 -11.00
C ASN A 44 14.52 -7.76 -10.86
N ASP A 45 15.76 -7.48 -10.47
CA ASP A 45 16.77 -8.51 -10.22
C ASP A 45 16.40 -9.35 -9.01
N VAL A 46 15.96 -8.72 -7.91
CA VAL A 46 15.43 -9.40 -6.72
C VAL A 46 14.21 -10.21 -7.07
N ARG A 47 13.26 -9.67 -7.85
CA ARG A 47 12.08 -10.43 -8.30
C ARG A 47 12.48 -11.61 -9.17
N SER A 48 13.41 -11.44 -10.11
CA SER A 48 13.86 -12.52 -10.99
C SER A 48 14.58 -13.60 -10.19
N HIS A 49 15.45 -13.21 -9.26
CA HIS A 49 16.12 -14.10 -8.32
C HIS A 49 15.11 -14.85 -7.46
N LEU A 50 14.16 -14.13 -6.87
CA LEU A 50 13.11 -14.73 -6.08
C LEU A 50 12.27 -15.67 -6.93
N MET A 51 11.93 -15.37 -8.18
CA MET A 51 11.18 -16.26 -9.07
C MET A 51 11.99 -17.44 -9.60
N GLY A 52 13.29 -17.54 -9.28
CA GLY A 52 14.19 -18.56 -9.83
C GLY A 52 14.41 -18.42 -11.33
N SER A 53 14.13 -17.25 -11.93
CA SER A 53 14.33 -17.03 -13.36
C SER A 53 15.82 -16.80 -13.63
N PRO A 54 16.46 -17.57 -14.53
CA PRO A 54 17.85 -17.34 -14.89
C PRO A 54 18.00 -15.95 -15.51
N GLN A 55 18.96 -15.16 -15.01
CA GLN A 55 19.23 -13.81 -15.54
C GLN A 55 19.99 -13.88 -16.86
N THR A 56 20.89 -14.86 -17.02
CA THR A 56 21.67 -15.05 -18.23
C THR A 56 21.41 -16.42 -18.88
N ILE A 57 21.71 -16.52 -20.17
CA ILE A 57 21.62 -17.79 -20.92
C ILE A 57 22.55 -18.86 -20.34
N ASP A 58 23.64 -18.43 -19.70
CA ASP A 58 24.62 -19.31 -19.08
C ASP A 58 24.14 -19.85 -17.71
N ASP A 59 23.13 -19.22 -17.10
CA ASP A 59 22.52 -19.66 -15.82
C ASP A 59 21.47 -20.76 -15.99
N TYR A 60 21.11 -21.12 -17.23
CA TYR A 60 20.09 -22.15 -17.46
C TYR A 60 20.59 -23.52 -17.03
N VAL A 61 19.93 -24.08 -16.03
CA VAL A 61 20.23 -25.43 -15.58
C VAL A 61 19.70 -26.43 -16.62
N CYS A 62 20.61 -27.02 -17.40
CA CYS A 62 20.27 -28.05 -18.39
C CYS A 62 19.43 -29.17 -17.77
N ALA A 63 18.40 -29.63 -18.49
CA ALA A 63 17.60 -30.76 -18.06
C ALA A 63 18.49 -32.00 -17.80
N SER A 64 18.17 -32.77 -16.77
CA SER A 64 18.97 -33.94 -16.39
C SER A 64 18.10 -35.07 -15.87
N TYR A 65 18.62 -36.29 -15.97
CA TYR A 65 17.95 -37.48 -15.46
C TYR A 65 18.63 -37.97 -14.19
N PHE A 66 17.84 -38.20 -13.14
CA PHE A 66 18.29 -38.77 -11.88
C PHE A 66 17.54 -40.08 -11.60
N ALA A 67 18.28 -41.16 -11.40
CA ALA A 67 17.72 -42.45 -11.04
C ALA A 67 17.12 -42.40 -9.62
N PRO A 68 16.00 -43.11 -9.34
CA PRO A 68 15.46 -44.20 -10.16
C PRO A 68 14.50 -43.80 -11.30
N SER A 69 13.87 -42.61 -11.29
CA SER A 69 12.87 -42.30 -12.34
C SER A 69 12.55 -40.83 -12.60
N ALA A 70 13.32 -39.86 -12.09
CA ALA A 70 12.97 -38.45 -12.26
C ALA A 70 13.80 -37.81 -13.38
N TYR A 71 13.18 -37.60 -14.55
CA TYR A 71 13.66 -36.61 -15.51
C TYR A 71 13.28 -35.22 -14.99
N TRP A 72 14.28 -34.35 -14.83
CA TRP A 72 14.13 -32.98 -14.37
C TRP A 72 14.31 -32.04 -15.55
N THR A 73 13.21 -31.41 -15.95
CA THR A 73 13.23 -30.31 -16.92
C THR A 73 13.91 -29.07 -16.33
N THR A 74 14.38 -28.16 -17.17
CA THR A 74 14.94 -26.88 -16.72
C THR A 74 13.93 -26.10 -15.88
N GLN A 75 12.68 -26.02 -16.33
CA GLN A 75 11.60 -25.34 -15.60
C GLN A 75 11.36 -25.94 -14.21
N GLU A 76 11.38 -27.26 -14.06
CA GLU A 76 11.19 -27.91 -12.75
C GLU A 76 12.37 -27.64 -11.79
N LYS A 77 13.59 -27.49 -12.34
CA LYS A 77 14.76 -27.12 -11.52
C LYS A 77 14.67 -25.68 -11.06
N ASP A 78 14.27 -24.77 -11.95
CA ASP A 78 14.06 -23.36 -11.62
C ASP A 78 13.00 -23.24 -10.51
N GLN A 79 11.88 -23.96 -10.64
CA GLN A 79 10.86 -24.07 -9.60
C GLN A 79 11.38 -24.69 -8.31
N PHE A 80 12.24 -25.70 -8.38
CA PHE A 80 12.84 -26.29 -7.18
C PHE A 80 13.75 -25.31 -6.45
N PHE A 81 14.61 -24.57 -7.15
CA PHE A 81 15.48 -23.57 -6.51
C PHE A 81 14.67 -22.38 -5.98
N HIS A 82 13.62 -21.97 -6.68
CA HIS A 82 12.62 -21.04 -6.16
C HIS A 82 12.02 -21.54 -4.85
N ALA A 83 11.46 -22.75 -4.87
CA ALA A 83 10.84 -23.38 -3.72
C ALA A 83 11.83 -23.56 -2.56
N LEU A 84 13.10 -23.85 -2.83
CA LEU A 84 14.15 -23.97 -1.82
C LEU A 84 14.54 -22.60 -1.20
N SER A 85 14.32 -21.50 -1.91
CA SER A 85 14.54 -20.14 -1.38
C SER A 85 13.39 -19.70 -0.46
N VAL A 86 12.17 -20.15 -0.74
CA VAL A 86 10.95 -19.83 0.02
C VAL A 86 10.75 -20.79 1.18
N HIS A 87 10.93 -22.07 0.92
CA HIS A 87 10.76 -23.19 1.85
C HIS A 87 12.12 -23.68 2.33
N SER A 88 12.23 -23.97 3.62
CA SER A 88 13.43 -24.60 4.17
C SER A 88 13.66 -25.97 3.52
N ARG A 89 14.92 -26.35 3.30
CA ARG A 89 15.30 -27.72 2.91
C ARG A 89 14.73 -28.83 3.82
N LEU A 90 14.32 -28.46 5.05
CA LEU A 90 13.69 -29.36 6.01
C LEU A 90 12.19 -29.58 5.76
N ARG A 91 11.61 -28.94 4.75
CA ARG A 91 10.20 -29.06 4.34
C ARG A 91 10.07 -29.48 2.87
N PRO A 92 10.61 -30.66 2.50
CA PRO A 92 10.53 -31.16 1.12
C PRO A 92 9.08 -31.46 0.69
N ASP A 93 8.14 -31.57 1.65
CA ASP A 93 6.70 -31.66 1.41
C ASP A 93 6.15 -30.42 0.69
N LEU A 94 6.48 -29.22 1.18
CA LEU A 94 6.03 -27.96 0.58
C LEU A 94 6.70 -27.72 -0.77
N ILE A 95 7.98 -28.07 -0.88
CA ILE A 95 8.73 -28.00 -2.14
C ILE A 95 8.11 -28.89 -3.21
N ALA A 96 7.71 -30.12 -2.85
CA ALA A 96 7.04 -31.03 -3.76
C ALA A 96 5.65 -30.50 -4.19
N GLU A 97 4.91 -29.91 -3.26
CA GLU A 97 3.61 -29.28 -3.54
C GLU A 97 3.75 -28.11 -4.52
N GLU A 98 4.77 -27.26 -4.34
CA GLU A 98 5.01 -26.09 -5.20
C GLU A 98 5.44 -26.47 -6.62
N ILE A 99 6.29 -27.49 -6.77
CA ILE A 99 6.69 -28.01 -8.10
C ILE A 99 5.53 -28.74 -8.76
N GLY A 100 4.73 -29.48 -7.99
CA GLY A 100 3.52 -30.19 -8.44
C GLY A 100 3.76 -31.42 -9.32
N THR A 101 4.89 -31.53 -10.01
CA THR A 101 5.22 -32.65 -10.91
C THR A 101 6.17 -33.69 -10.31
N LYS A 102 6.80 -33.38 -9.18
CA LYS A 102 7.81 -34.23 -8.54
C LYS A 102 7.30 -34.75 -7.20
N THR A 103 7.62 -36.01 -6.90
CA THR A 103 7.22 -36.62 -5.63
C THR A 103 8.15 -36.21 -4.50
N LEU A 104 7.68 -36.32 -3.25
CA LEU A 104 8.50 -36.08 -2.06
C LEU A 104 9.84 -36.86 -2.10
N ALA A 105 9.80 -38.11 -2.55
CA ALA A 105 10.99 -38.95 -2.65
C ALA A 105 11.99 -38.41 -3.70
N ASP A 106 11.50 -37.90 -4.84
CA ASP A 106 12.34 -37.28 -5.88
C ASP A 106 13.01 -36.00 -5.36
N ILE A 107 12.27 -35.19 -4.60
CA ILE A 107 12.77 -33.95 -3.98
C ILE A 107 13.87 -34.26 -2.97
N CYS A 108 13.64 -35.20 -2.03
CA CYS A 108 14.65 -35.61 -1.06
C CYS A 108 15.90 -36.16 -1.76
N THR A 109 15.72 -37.01 -2.78
CA THR A 109 16.84 -37.56 -3.55
C THR A 109 17.63 -36.44 -4.24
N TYR A 110 16.96 -35.43 -4.79
CA TYR A 110 17.63 -34.31 -5.43
C TYR A 110 18.40 -33.43 -4.43
N ILE A 111 17.85 -33.19 -3.23
CA ILE A 111 18.54 -32.50 -2.14
C ILE A 111 19.79 -33.28 -1.72
N ASP A 112 19.67 -34.60 -1.50
CA ASP A 112 20.80 -35.46 -1.11
C ASP A 112 21.92 -35.41 -2.17
N MET A 113 21.56 -35.40 -3.46
CA MET A 113 22.51 -35.28 -4.56
C MET A 113 23.25 -33.94 -4.56
N ILE A 114 22.57 -32.83 -4.25
CA ILE A 114 23.18 -31.50 -4.14
C ILE A 114 24.14 -31.48 -2.95
N GLU A 115 23.72 -32.02 -1.79
CA GLU A 115 24.57 -32.10 -0.59
C GLU A 115 25.81 -32.97 -0.83
N ASP A 116 25.68 -34.09 -1.54
CA ASP A 116 26.80 -34.94 -1.90
C ASP A 116 27.72 -34.28 -2.93
N GLY A 117 27.16 -33.51 -3.87
CA GLY A 117 27.92 -32.68 -4.79
C GLY A 117 28.78 -31.65 -4.06
N LEU A 118 28.20 -30.97 -3.06
CA LEU A 118 28.89 -30.00 -2.19
C LEU A 118 30.00 -30.64 -1.35
N LYS A 119 29.80 -31.87 -0.86
CA LYS A 119 30.86 -32.61 -0.15
C LYS A 119 32.01 -32.98 -1.09
N ARG A 120 31.71 -33.42 -2.33
CA ARG A 120 32.71 -33.85 -3.32
C ARG A 120 33.52 -32.70 -3.90
N SER A 121 32.92 -31.52 -4.03
CA SER A 121 33.61 -30.35 -4.56
C SER A 121 34.70 -29.79 -3.63
N GLY A 122 34.95 -30.44 -2.48
CA GLY A 122 35.98 -30.01 -1.53
C GLY A 122 35.62 -28.72 -0.81
N TYR A 123 34.35 -28.30 -0.87
CA TYR A 123 33.81 -27.14 -0.16
C TYR A 123 33.56 -27.40 1.33
N SER A 124 33.76 -28.62 1.82
CA SER A 124 33.91 -28.83 3.26
C SER A 124 35.20 -28.13 3.69
N GLY A 125 35.10 -27.12 4.56
CA GLY A 125 36.18 -26.20 4.98
C GLY A 125 37.42 -26.81 5.66
N ASP A 126 37.80 -28.03 5.31
CA ASP A 126 39.03 -28.70 5.68
C ASP A 126 40.03 -28.65 4.49
N ARG A 127 40.35 -27.42 4.05
CA ARG A 127 41.35 -27.14 3.02
C ARG A 127 42.76 -27.28 3.64
N THR A 128 43.22 -28.50 3.91
CA THR A 128 44.65 -28.78 4.17
C THR A 128 45.38 -29.38 2.96
N THR A 129 44.71 -29.56 1.82
CA THR A 129 45.30 -30.24 0.67
C THR A 129 45.51 -29.23 -0.46
N GLU A 130 46.79 -28.90 -0.72
CA GLU A 130 47.30 -28.06 -1.81
C GLU A 130 47.01 -28.65 -3.21
N GLN A 131 45.75 -28.91 -3.54
CA GLN A 131 45.36 -29.17 -4.91
C GLN A 131 45.04 -27.83 -5.57
N ILE A 132 45.90 -27.50 -6.54
CA ILE A 132 45.85 -26.33 -7.40
C ILE A 132 44.50 -26.32 -8.14
N ILE A 133 43.51 -25.63 -7.57
CA ILE A 133 42.30 -25.24 -8.28
C ILE A 133 42.70 -24.11 -9.24
N PRO A 134 42.26 -24.12 -10.51
CA PRO A 134 42.57 -23.05 -11.44
C PRO A 134 42.11 -21.69 -10.89
N GLU A 135 43.04 -20.75 -10.82
CA GLU A 135 42.94 -19.41 -10.23
C GLU A 135 41.73 -18.57 -10.70
N TYR A 136 41.09 -18.95 -11.81
CA TYR A 136 39.94 -18.24 -12.38
C TYR A 136 38.56 -18.72 -11.87
N LEU A 137 38.51 -19.76 -11.02
CA LEU A 137 37.28 -20.32 -10.43
C LEU A 137 37.28 -20.20 -8.89
N ASP A 138 38.11 -19.33 -8.34
CA ASP A 138 38.21 -19.08 -6.90
C ASP A 138 37.12 -18.10 -6.45
N CYS A 139 35.86 -18.50 -6.66
CA CYS A 139 34.77 -17.93 -5.88
C CYS A 139 34.87 -18.58 -4.50
N GLU A 140 35.69 -18.02 -3.62
CA GLU A 140 35.76 -18.43 -2.22
C GLU A 140 34.33 -18.39 -1.65
N SER A 141 33.75 -19.57 -1.39
CA SER A 141 32.45 -19.63 -0.70
C SER A 141 32.67 -19.08 0.69
N VAL A 142 32.31 -17.82 0.88
CA VAL A 142 32.24 -17.19 2.18
C VAL A 142 31.29 -18.02 3.05
N PRO A 143 31.69 -18.50 4.23
CA PRO A 143 30.78 -19.18 5.15
C PRO A 143 29.56 -18.31 5.44
N ARG A 144 28.36 -18.89 5.60
CA ARG A 144 27.13 -18.11 5.86
C ARG A 144 27.25 -17.19 7.08
N GLY A 145 28.03 -17.57 8.08
CA GLY A 145 28.32 -16.75 9.26
C GLY A 145 29.24 -15.57 8.99
N ASP A 146 30.02 -15.63 7.90
CA ASP A 146 30.95 -14.59 7.48
C ASP A 146 30.33 -13.66 6.43
N PHE A 147 29.15 -14.01 5.89
CA PHE A 147 28.36 -13.06 5.11
C PHE A 147 27.89 -11.94 6.05
N PRO A 148 28.29 -10.69 5.82
CA PRO A 148 27.72 -9.57 6.54
C PRO A 148 26.21 -9.52 6.27
N ILE A 149 25.42 -9.87 7.28
CA ILE A 149 23.95 -9.94 7.18
C ILE A 149 23.37 -8.55 6.92
N ALA A 150 24.04 -7.52 7.41
CA ALA A 150 23.77 -6.12 7.13
C ALA A 150 25.09 -5.37 7.05
N TYR A 151 25.14 -4.37 6.16
CA TYR A 151 26.21 -3.38 6.14
C TYR A 151 25.72 -2.14 6.87
N GLU A 152 26.50 -1.67 7.84
CA GLU A 152 26.30 -0.34 8.39
C GLU A 152 26.69 0.68 7.31
N VAL A 153 25.76 1.58 7.01
CA VAL A 153 25.96 2.69 6.07
C VAL A 153 26.25 3.94 6.89
N CYS A 154 27.04 4.87 6.34
CA CYS A 154 27.29 6.15 7.01
C CYS A 154 26.04 7.02 7.05
N ASP A 155 25.92 7.90 8.05
CA ASP A 155 24.79 8.83 8.20
C ASP A 155 24.60 9.71 6.94
N GLU A 156 25.70 10.12 6.30
CA GLU A 156 25.67 10.87 5.03
C GLU A 156 24.92 10.14 3.91
N TRP A 157 25.03 8.80 3.88
CA TRP A 157 24.33 7.98 2.90
C TRP A 157 22.83 7.88 3.22
N VAL A 158 22.49 7.80 4.51
CA VAL A 158 21.10 7.81 4.97
C VAL A 158 20.44 9.15 4.62
N ASP A 159 21.08 10.27 4.91
CA ASP A 159 20.58 11.62 4.55
C ASP A 159 20.38 11.78 3.05
N PHE A 160 21.30 11.23 2.25
CA PHE A 160 21.19 11.21 0.80
C PHE A 160 19.98 10.38 0.32
N GLU A 161 19.78 9.18 0.88
CA GLU A 161 18.63 8.34 0.56
C GLU A 161 17.31 8.99 0.98
N GLU A 162 17.25 9.59 2.17
CA GLU A 162 16.07 10.33 2.65
C GLU A 162 15.74 11.51 1.73
N THR A 163 16.74 12.29 1.32
CA THR A 163 16.55 13.43 0.39
C THR A 163 16.00 12.97 -0.96
N LEU A 164 16.50 11.84 -1.50
CA LEU A 164 15.98 11.27 -2.74
C LEU A 164 14.59 10.66 -2.56
N ALA A 165 14.33 9.99 -1.44
CA ALA A 165 13.02 9.43 -1.12
C ALA A 165 11.96 10.54 -1.04
N GLU A 166 12.27 11.67 -0.39
CA GLU A 166 11.38 12.84 -0.37
C GLU A 166 11.10 13.38 -1.78
N ALA A 167 12.13 13.47 -2.64
CA ALA A 167 11.97 13.90 -4.02
C ALA A 167 11.09 12.93 -4.83
N VAL A 168 11.24 11.62 -4.61
CA VAL A 168 10.41 10.59 -5.25
C VAL A 168 8.96 10.67 -4.76
N ILE A 169 8.73 10.80 -3.45
CA ILE A 169 7.38 10.96 -2.87
C ILE A 169 6.68 12.20 -3.44
N ALA A 170 7.43 13.30 -3.61
CA ALA A 170 6.90 14.52 -4.21
C ALA A 170 6.51 14.33 -5.70
N GLN A 171 7.21 13.46 -6.42
CA GLN A 171 6.99 13.19 -7.84
C GLN A 171 5.97 12.05 -8.11
N GLU A 172 5.79 11.14 -7.15
CA GLU A 172 4.88 9.99 -7.22
C GLU A 172 3.46 10.34 -7.72
N PRO A 173 2.75 11.37 -7.22
CA PRO A 173 1.39 11.68 -7.68
C PRO A 173 1.34 12.01 -9.18
N ASP A 174 2.34 12.71 -9.70
CA ASP A 174 2.43 13.06 -11.12
C ASP A 174 2.74 11.80 -11.96
N MET A 175 3.60 10.92 -11.47
CA MET A 175 3.90 9.63 -12.12
C MET A 175 2.65 8.74 -12.22
N VAL A 176 1.91 8.61 -11.12
CA VAL A 176 0.66 7.83 -11.08
C VAL A 176 -0.38 8.42 -12.05
N ALA A 177 -0.51 9.75 -12.09
CA ALA A 177 -1.42 10.42 -13.02
C ALA A 177 -1.03 10.17 -14.49
N ASP A 178 0.27 10.20 -14.81
CA ASP A 178 0.78 9.92 -16.16
C ASP A 178 0.59 8.46 -16.57
N GLU A 179 0.82 7.50 -15.67
CA GLU A 179 0.58 6.07 -15.91
C GLU A 179 -0.89 5.79 -16.18
N LEU A 180 -1.77 6.34 -15.34
CA LEU A 180 -3.21 6.21 -15.50
C LEU A 180 -3.68 6.84 -16.82
N LYS A 181 -3.12 7.99 -17.23
CA LYS A 181 -3.37 8.58 -18.55
C LYS A 181 -2.92 7.67 -19.69
N LYS A 182 -1.71 7.09 -19.61
CA LYS A 182 -1.19 6.14 -20.61
C LYS A 182 -2.08 4.90 -20.72
N ALA A 183 -2.53 4.35 -19.60
CA ALA A 183 -3.44 3.21 -19.57
C ALA A 183 -4.77 3.51 -20.28
N ARG A 184 -5.35 4.70 -20.03
CA ARG A 184 -6.56 5.19 -20.71
C ARG A 184 -6.37 5.38 -22.21
N GLU A 185 -5.24 5.97 -22.61
CA GLU A 185 -4.88 6.12 -24.01
C GLU A 185 -4.70 4.77 -24.71
N GLU A 186 -4.12 3.79 -24.02
CA GLU A 186 -3.96 2.43 -24.53
C GLU A 186 -5.30 1.73 -24.67
N GLU A 187 -6.20 1.82 -23.70
CA GLU A 187 -7.56 1.28 -23.78
C GLU A 187 -8.30 1.86 -25.01
N ALA A 188 -8.24 3.18 -25.18
CA ALA A 188 -8.81 3.85 -26.35
C ALA A 188 -8.18 3.39 -27.67
N ARG A 189 -6.85 3.18 -27.69
CA ARG A 189 -6.11 2.66 -28.85
C ARG A 189 -6.52 1.23 -29.18
N GLN A 190 -6.66 0.36 -28.18
CA GLN A 190 -7.08 -1.03 -28.34
C GLN A 190 -8.48 -1.11 -28.95
N LEU A 191 -9.45 -0.34 -28.44
CA LEU A 191 -10.79 -0.33 -29.04
C LEU A 191 -10.78 0.28 -30.44
N GLN A 192 -10.00 1.33 -30.68
CA GLN A 192 -9.87 1.90 -32.02
C GLN A 192 -9.36 0.86 -33.04
N LEU A 193 -8.41 0.01 -32.64
CA LEU A 193 -7.92 -1.10 -33.45
C LEU A 193 -9.00 -2.17 -33.69
N GLN A 194 -9.81 -2.50 -32.68
CA GLN A 194 -10.91 -3.46 -32.81
C GLN A 194 -12.04 -2.97 -33.74
N ILE A 195 -12.39 -1.69 -33.67
CA ILE A 195 -13.43 -1.08 -34.50
C ILE A 195 -12.95 -0.91 -35.94
N ARG A 196 -11.64 -0.74 -36.16
CA ARG A 196 -11.09 -0.60 -37.51
C ARG A 196 -11.37 -1.86 -38.32
N ALA A 197 -11.97 -1.68 -39.50
CA ALA A 197 -12.23 -2.79 -40.42
C ALA A 197 -10.92 -3.53 -40.72
N ARG A 198 -10.94 -4.87 -40.63
CA ARG A 198 -9.80 -5.70 -41.03
C ARG A 198 -9.37 -5.32 -42.44
N LYS A 199 -8.07 -5.22 -42.67
CA LYS A 199 -7.51 -4.86 -43.97
C LYS A 199 -8.08 -5.80 -45.04
N GLY A 200 -8.88 -5.26 -45.96
CA GLY A 200 -9.56 -6.02 -47.03
C GLY A 200 -11.08 -6.16 -46.86
N SER A 201 -11.64 -6.03 -45.65
CA SER A 201 -13.09 -6.13 -45.44
C SER A 201 -13.85 -4.83 -45.71
N ALA A 202 -13.14 -3.72 -45.96
CA ALA A 202 -13.73 -2.40 -46.19
C ALA A 202 -14.14 -2.14 -47.65
N LYS A 203 -13.94 -3.11 -48.56
CA LYS A 203 -14.36 -3.02 -49.96
C LYS A 203 -15.68 -3.78 -50.11
N LEU A 204 -16.72 -3.06 -50.52
CA LEU A 204 -17.96 -3.68 -50.98
C LEU A 204 -17.69 -4.49 -52.27
N ALA A 205 -18.60 -5.40 -52.62
CA ALA A 205 -18.49 -6.25 -53.81
C ALA A 205 -18.25 -5.47 -55.13
N GLY A 206 -18.53 -4.16 -55.15
CA GLY A 206 -18.25 -3.25 -56.26
C GLY A 206 -16.92 -2.47 -56.20
N ASN A 207 -15.97 -2.84 -55.32
CA ASN A 207 -14.71 -2.09 -55.07
C ASN A 207 -14.94 -0.61 -54.66
N THR A 208 -16.18 -0.25 -54.32
CA THR A 208 -16.56 1.05 -53.79
C THR A 208 -16.23 1.13 -52.29
N ARG A 209 -15.75 2.29 -51.85
CA ARG A 209 -15.39 2.55 -50.45
C ARG A 209 -16.66 2.63 -49.60
N ASP A 210 -16.71 1.83 -48.53
CA ASP A 210 -17.79 1.83 -47.54
C ASP A 210 -17.78 3.10 -46.66
N ARG A 211 -18.32 4.20 -47.20
CA ARG A 211 -18.42 5.50 -46.50
C ARG A 211 -19.43 5.46 -45.34
N GLU A 212 -20.49 4.67 -45.46
CA GLU A 212 -21.54 4.59 -44.44
C GLU A 212 -21.08 3.79 -43.23
N GLY A 213 -20.46 2.62 -43.42
CA GLY A 213 -19.88 1.86 -42.32
C GLY A 213 -18.73 2.58 -41.63
N GLU A 214 -17.93 3.38 -42.35
CA GLU A 214 -16.90 4.25 -41.75
C GLU A 214 -17.53 5.30 -40.80
N LYS A 215 -18.65 5.92 -41.20
CA LYS A 215 -19.40 6.84 -40.33
C LYS A 215 -19.98 6.15 -39.11
N VAL A 216 -20.59 4.97 -39.27
CA VAL A 216 -21.17 4.21 -38.15
C VAL A 216 -20.10 3.79 -37.14
N ARG A 217 -18.96 3.26 -37.62
CA ARG A 217 -17.80 2.92 -36.77
C ARG A 217 -17.28 4.12 -35.99
N LYS A 218 -17.14 5.27 -36.65
CA LYS A 218 -16.68 6.51 -36.02
C LYS A 218 -17.68 7.02 -34.98
N LYS A 219 -18.98 6.95 -35.26
CA LYS A 219 -20.03 7.33 -34.30
C LYS A 219 -19.99 6.43 -33.06
N ARG A 220 -19.92 5.12 -33.24
CA ARG A 220 -19.81 4.15 -32.15
C ARG A 220 -18.57 4.38 -31.28
N PHE A 221 -17.42 4.65 -31.89
CA PHE A 221 -16.20 4.97 -31.15
C PHE A 221 -16.35 6.28 -30.36
N LYS A 222 -16.99 7.31 -30.93
CA LYS A 222 -17.25 8.58 -30.23
C LYS A 222 -18.18 8.39 -29.03
N GLU A 223 -19.27 7.66 -29.21
CA GLU A 223 -20.23 7.34 -28.13
C GLU A 223 -19.53 6.58 -26.99
N TRP A 224 -18.72 5.57 -27.33
CA TRP A 224 -17.92 4.84 -26.34
C TRP A 224 -16.91 5.75 -25.61
N LEU A 225 -16.24 6.65 -26.34
CA LEU A 225 -15.26 7.56 -25.75
C LEU A 225 -15.92 8.53 -24.76
N GLU A 226 -17.11 9.04 -25.08
CA GLU A 226 -17.90 9.91 -24.20
C GLU A 226 -18.34 9.16 -22.93
N GLU A 227 -18.81 7.92 -23.07
CA GLU A 227 -19.18 7.06 -21.93
C GLU A 227 -17.98 6.74 -21.04
N LYS A 228 -16.83 6.40 -21.64
CA LYS A 228 -15.60 6.11 -20.90
C LYS A 228 -15.00 7.32 -20.23
N GLU A 229 -15.01 8.49 -20.88
CA GLU A 229 -14.55 9.73 -20.26
C GLU A 229 -15.39 10.08 -19.03
N LYS A 230 -16.70 9.79 -19.05
CA LYS A 230 -17.57 9.94 -17.89
C LYS A 230 -17.18 8.96 -16.77
N ALA A 231 -17.00 7.69 -17.09
CA ALA A 231 -16.57 6.68 -16.12
C ALA A 231 -15.19 7.02 -15.50
N TRP A 232 -14.24 7.45 -16.31
CA TRP A 232 -12.91 7.88 -15.85
C TRP A 232 -12.97 9.11 -14.95
N LYS A 233 -13.87 10.08 -15.21
CA LYS A 233 -14.11 11.21 -14.31
C LYS A 233 -14.71 10.77 -12.97
N GLU A 234 -15.59 9.77 -12.98
CA GLU A 234 -16.14 9.17 -11.76
C GLU A 234 -15.01 8.49 -10.95
N GLU A 235 -14.17 7.68 -11.59
CA GLU A 235 -12.99 7.06 -10.98
C GLU A 235 -11.98 8.09 -10.44
N ASP A 236 -11.67 9.15 -11.20
CA ASP A 236 -10.76 10.21 -10.76
C ASP A 236 -11.28 10.95 -9.53
N ALA A 237 -12.60 11.20 -9.48
CA ALA A 237 -13.25 11.83 -8.33
C ALA A 237 -13.20 10.93 -7.08
N LEU A 238 -13.25 9.60 -7.25
CA LEU A 238 -13.10 8.64 -6.16
C LEU A 238 -11.63 8.48 -5.72
N ASN A 239 -10.69 8.48 -6.66
CA ASN A 239 -9.26 8.37 -6.35
C ASN A 239 -8.72 9.64 -5.68
N SER A 240 -9.28 10.81 -6.00
CA SER A 240 -8.97 12.09 -5.35
C SER A 240 -9.78 12.36 -4.07
N MET A 241 -10.39 11.31 -3.49
CA MET A 241 -11.28 11.43 -2.35
C MET A 241 -10.54 11.80 -1.06
N ASP A 242 -10.46 13.11 -0.82
CA ASP A 242 -9.96 13.71 0.42
C ASP A 242 -10.97 13.58 1.59
N VAL A 243 -10.50 13.76 2.82
CA VAL A 243 -11.28 13.80 4.08
C VAL A 243 -12.47 14.74 3.97
N ALA A 244 -12.31 15.88 3.29
CA ALA A 244 -13.41 16.81 3.06
C ALA A 244 -14.49 16.22 2.15
N LEU A 245 -14.10 15.47 1.11
CA LEU A 245 -15.02 14.82 0.18
C LEU A 245 -15.77 13.67 0.84
N MET A 246 -15.08 12.83 1.62
CA MET A 246 -15.70 11.77 2.41
C MET A 246 -16.76 12.30 3.37
N LYS A 247 -16.50 13.43 4.04
CA LYS A 247 -17.49 14.09 4.90
C LYS A 247 -18.71 14.56 4.12
N THR A 248 -18.53 15.05 2.90
CA THR A 248 -19.66 15.45 2.07
C THR A 248 -20.46 14.26 1.55
N ILE A 249 -19.82 13.13 1.25
CA ILE A 249 -20.50 11.88 0.91
C ILE A 249 -21.32 11.37 2.10
N ASP A 250 -20.73 11.35 3.30
CA ASP A 250 -21.44 10.96 4.54
C ASP A 250 -22.66 11.87 4.80
N MET A 251 -22.51 13.18 4.58
CA MET A 251 -23.61 14.13 4.70
C MET A 251 -24.70 13.90 3.64
N LEU A 252 -24.34 13.59 2.39
CA LEU A 252 -25.29 13.27 1.31
C LEU A 252 -26.11 12.02 1.62
N LEU A 253 -25.47 10.98 2.15
CA LEU A 253 -26.15 9.74 2.55
C LEU A 253 -27.14 10.02 3.69
N ARG A 254 -26.71 10.77 4.72
CA ARG A 254 -27.60 11.17 5.84
C ARG A 254 -28.78 12.04 5.37
N GLU A 255 -28.54 13.03 4.52
CA GLU A 255 -29.61 13.87 3.97
C GLU A 255 -30.65 13.04 3.21
N ARG A 256 -30.22 11.98 2.51
CA ARG A 256 -31.12 11.06 1.81
C ARG A 256 -31.89 10.16 2.78
N ASP A 257 -31.23 9.63 3.82
CA ASP A 257 -31.89 8.83 4.85
C ASP A 257 -32.94 9.66 5.62
N GLU A 258 -32.62 10.91 5.93
CA GLU A 258 -33.56 11.88 6.50
C GLU A 258 -34.73 12.16 5.55
N ALA A 259 -34.46 12.36 4.25
CA ALA A 259 -35.51 12.54 3.25
C ALA A 259 -36.44 11.32 3.14
N ARG A 260 -35.89 10.10 3.22
CA ARG A 260 -36.67 8.84 3.26
C ARG A 260 -37.51 8.71 4.52
N ALA A 261 -36.98 9.12 5.66
CA ALA A 261 -37.73 9.12 6.93
C ALA A 261 -38.90 10.10 6.92
N LEU A 262 -38.80 11.19 6.16
CA LEU A 262 -39.84 12.20 6.03
C LEU A 262 -40.94 11.85 5.03
N VAL A 263 -40.67 10.99 4.03
CA VAL A 263 -41.73 10.46 3.17
C VAL A 263 -42.61 9.61 4.08
N PRO A 264 -43.85 10.04 4.40
CA PRO A 264 -44.75 9.23 5.19
C PRO A 264 -44.90 7.95 4.39
N ARG A 265 -44.42 6.84 4.97
CA ARG A 265 -44.66 5.52 4.41
C ARG A 265 -46.18 5.45 4.30
N GLU A 266 -46.71 5.62 3.10
CA GLU A 266 -48.08 5.30 2.74
C GLU A 266 -48.15 3.78 2.88
N GLY A 267 -48.15 3.32 4.15
CA GLY A 267 -48.50 1.98 4.50
C GLY A 267 -49.86 1.77 3.86
N PRO A 268 -50.05 0.67 3.12
CA PRO A 268 -51.26 0.43 2.36
C PRO A 268 -52.46 0.64 3.28
N ALA A 269 -53.10 1.80 3.12
CA ALA A 269 -54.26 2.20 3.87
C ALA A 269 -55.44 1.48 3.24
N GLY A 270 -55.60 0.22 3.62
CA GLY A 270 -56.67 -0.69 3.27
C GLY A 270 -56.24 -2.08 3.75
N GLY A 271 -56.76 -2.63 4.85
CA GLY A 271 -58.14 -2.62 5.28
C GLY A 271 -58.84 -3.86 4.70
N GLN A 272 -59.48 -4.63 5.60
CA GLN A 272 -60.18 -5.91 5.41
C GLN A 272 -59.20 -7.12 5.48
N GLY A 273 -59.15 -7.87 6.57
CA GLY A 273 -60.29 -8.50 7.22
C GLY A 273 -60.48 -9.88 6.60
N ASN A 274 -59.74 -10.88 7.10
CA ASN A 274 -60.19 -12.25 7.13
C ASN A 274 -59.44 -12.99 8.23
N ALA A 275 -60.20 -13.23 9.31
CA ALA A 275 -59.92 -14.26 10.28
C ALA A 275 -59.98 -15.62 9.56
N ALA A 276 -58.87 -16.35 9.60
CA ALA A 276 -58.87 -17.80 9.54
C ALA A 276 -57.54 -18.28 10.10
N MET A 277 -57.59 -18.72 11.35
CA MET A 277 -56.65 -19.72 11.85
C MET A 277 -56.64 -20.92 10.88
N PRO A 278 -55.52 -21.62 10.80
CA PRO A 278 -55.64 -23.05 11.02
C PRO A 278 -54.75 -23.53 12.16
N GLU A 279 -55.36 -24.47 12.85
CA GLU A 279 -54.90 -25.38 13.87
C GLU A 279 -53.55 -26.05 13.57
N ALA A 280 -52.80 -26.21 14.66
CA ALA A 280 -52.14 -27.44 15.09
C ALA A 280 -51.86 -28.52 14.04
N HIS A 281 -50.57 -28.78 13.80
CA HIS A 281 -50.11 -30.14 13.54
C HIS A 281 -49.05 -30.54 14.58
N LEU A 282 -49.57 -31.25 15.58
CA LEU A 282 -48.92 -32.27 16.39
C LEU A 282 -48.39 -33.40 15.48
N VAL A 283 -47.26 -34.01 15.82
CA VAL A 283 -46.75 -35.39 15.53
C VAL A 283 -45.21 -35.33 15.60
N GLU A 284 -44.44 -36.21 16.23
CA GLU A 284 -44.58 -37.25 17.24
C GLU A 284 -43.14 -37.50 17.73
N ALA A 285 -42.98 -37.74 19.02
CA ALA A 285 -41.79 -38.38 19.55
C ALA A 285 -41.91 -39.90 19.31
N SER A 286 -40.81 -40.55 18.92
CA SER A 286 -40.67 -42.00 18.95
C SER A 286 -39.35 -42.34 19.62
N ASP A 287 -39.46 -43.07 20.72
CA ASP A 287 -38.41 -43.53 21.61
C ASP A 287 -38.44 -45.07 21.67
N GLY A 288 -37.28 -45.70 21.87
CA GLY A 288 -37.07 -47.14 22.16
C GLY A 288 -36.82 -48.07 20.94
N SER A 289 -36.04 -49.17 20.99
CA SER A 289 -35.47 -49.94 22.10
C SER A 289 -34.71 -51.22 21.59
N VAL A 290 -33.49 -51.49 22.10
CA VAL A 290 -32.86 -52.80 22.50
C VAL A 290 -32.21 -53.81 21.47
N ASN A 291 -30.85 -53.80 21.43
CA ASN A 291 -29.75 -54.84 21.56
C ASN A 291 -29.69 -56.21 20.79
N PRO A 292 -28.59 -57.03 20.86
CA PRO A 292 -27.43 -57.21 19.91
C PRO A 292 -27.30 -58.72 19.45
N PRO A 293 -26.15 -59.35 19.04
CA PRO A 293 -24.76 -58.96 18.73
C PRO A 293 -24.17 -59.53 17.40
N VAL A 294 -22.89 -59.22 17.05
CA VAL A 294 -21.81 -60.14 16.59
C VAL A 294 -20.63 -59.37 15.93
N LEU A 295 -19.42 -59.90 16.15
CA LEU A 295 -18.04 -59.40 16.02
C LEU A 295 -17.46 -59.24 14.58
N LEU A 296 -16.61 -58.21 14.33
CA LEU A 296 -15.17 -58.25 13.93
C LEU A 296 -14.70 -56.92 13.26
N PRO A 297 -13.38 -56.57 13.29
CA PRO A 297 -12.86 -55.21 13.11
C PRO A 297 -12.19 -54.93 11.74
N LYS A 298 -12.27 -53.68 11.27
CA LYS A 298 -11.37 -53.01 10.30
C LYS A 298 -11.62 -51.49 10.45
N ALA A 299 -10.78 -50.76 11.17
CA ALA A 299 -9.55 -50.09 10.71
C ALA A 299 -9.83 -48.87 9.80
N PHE A 300 -9.85 -47.70 10.45
CA PHE A 300 -9.55 -46.34 9.98
C PHE A 300 -10.06 -45.93 8.60
N ASP A 301 -11.27 -45.38 8.55
CA ASP A 301 -11.69 -44.33 7.61
C ASP A 301 -12.92 -43.66 8.22
N ASP A 302 -12.73 -42.51 8.87
CA ASP A 302 -13.76 -41.49 9.14
C ASP A 302 -13.08 -40.29 9.82
N LEU A 303 -12.66 -39.33 9.01
CA LEU A 303 -12.36 -37.96 9.41
C LEU A 303 -13.37 -37.08 8.65
N ASP A 304 -14.20 -36.37 9.41
CA ASP A 304 -15.36 -35.61 8.95
C ASP A 304 -15.11 -34.74 7.70
N GLU A 305 -15.65 -35.17 6.57
CA GLU A 305 -15.66 -34.45 5.28
C GLU A 305 -16.77 -33.37 5.20
N GLU A 306 -17.37 -33.01 6.35
CA GLU A 306 -18.37 -31.94 6.48
C GLU A 306 -17.80 -30.59 6.98
N LEU A 307 -16.48 -30.52 7.25
CA LEU A 307 -15.82 -29.30 7.72
C LEU A 307 -15.06 -28.53 6.62
N ILE A 308 -15.25 -28.89 5.34
CA ILE A 308 -14.59 -28.24 4.20
C ILE A 308 -15.60 -27.34 3.48
N ASP A 309 -15.28 -26.04 3.42
CA ASP A 309 -16.00 -24.99 2.71
C ASP A 309 -16.36 -25.43 1.26
N PRO A 310 -17.54 -25.13 0.70
CA PRO A 310 -17.92 -25.57 -0.65
C PRO A 310 -17.13 -24.90 -1.80
N SER A 311 -16.38 -23.82 -1.55
CA SER A 311 -15.64 -23.09 -2.59
C SER A 311 -14.45 -23.83 -3.25
N PRO A 312 -13.69 -24.73 -2.60
CA PRO A 312 -12.61 -25.51 -3.22
C PRO A 312 -13.09 -26.74 -3.98
N ARG A 313 -14.33 -27.22 -3.76
CA ARG A 313 -14.87 -28.43 -4.43
C ARG A 313 -15.10 -28.23 -5.93
N ALA A 314 -15.33 -26.99 -6.38
CA ALA A 314 -15.59 -26.67 -7.79
C ALA A 314 -14.34 -26.76 -8.68
N SER A 315 -13.13 -26.77 -8.11
CA SER A 315 -11.86 -26.77 -8.86
C SER A 315 -11.33 -28.18 -9.16
N SER A 316 -11.84 -29.22 -8.49
CA SER A 316 -11.22 -30.54 -8.47
C SER A 316 -11.85 -31.58 -9.40
N SER A 317 -12.97 -31.29 -10.07
CA SER A 317 -13.59 -32.23 -11.01
C SER A 317 -13.25 -31.91 -12.47
N ALA A 318 -12.06 -32.30 -12.92
CA ALA A 318 -11.77 -32.46 -14.35
C ALA A 318 -11.78 -33.98 -14.69
N PRO A 319 -12.48 -34.41 -15.76
CA PRO A 319 -12.63 -35.84 -16.05
C PRO A 319 -11.32 -36.44 -16.59
N THR A 320 -10.91 -37.55 -15.99
CA THR A 320 -9.82 -38.41 -16.45
C THR A 320 -10.15 -39.00 -17.83
N VAL A 321 -9.53 -38.48 -18.89
CA VAL A 321 -9.59 -39.07 -20.23
C VAL A 321 -8.50 -40.14 -20.34
N VAL A 322 -8.94 -41.40 -20.45
CA VAL A 322 -8.10 -42.56 -20.76
C VAL A 322 -7.61 -42.44 -22.22
N GLN A 323 -6.29 -42.37 -22.41
CA GLN A 323 -5.67 -42.41 -23.74
C GLN A 323 -5.38 -43.85 -24.19
N THR A 324 -6.02 -44.24 -25.29
CA THR A 324 -5.67 -45.43 -26.09
C THR A 324 -4.83 -44.97 -27.29
N SER A 325 -3.68 -45.60 -27.48
CA SER A 325 -2.71 -45.32 -28.55
C SER A 325 -3.06 -45.99 -29.89
N GLN A 326 -3.06 -45.23 -30.99
CA GLN A 326 -2.59 -45.70 -32.31
C GLN A 326 -2.11 -44.53 -33.19
N PRO A 327 -1.15 -44.77 -34.12
CA PRO A 327 -0.60 -43.73 -35.00
C PRO A 327 -1.20 -43.80 -36.41
N GLU A 328 -1.40 -42.64 -37.04
CA GLU A 328 -1.18 -42.37 -38.47
C GLU A 328 -1.82 -41.02 -38.87
N GLY A 329 -1.14 -40.25 -39.74
CA GLY A 329 -1.78 -39.18 -40.50
C GLY A 329 -1.10 -37.81 -40.39
N LEU A 330 -0.12 -37.60 -41.26
CA LEU A 330 0.42 -36.28 -41.64
C LEU A 330 -0.72 -35.33 -42.05
N ASN A 331 -0.89 -34.20 -41.35
CA ASN A 331 -1.46 -33.00 -41.93
C ASN A 331 -0.95 -31.74 -41.22
N ARG A 332 -0.15 -30.96 -41.95
CA ARG A 332 0.24 -29.58 -41.63
C ARG A 332 -1.02 -28.72 -41.55
N SER A 333 -1.37 -28.25 -40.36
CA SER A 333 -2.23 -27.07 -40.19
C SER A 333 -1.60 -26.09 -39.22
N ARG A 334 -1.63 -24.82 -39.62
CA ARG A 334 -1.06 -23.66 -38.94
C ARG A 334 -1.64 -23.54 -37.52
N SER A 335 -0.75 -23.45 -36.53
CA SER A 335 -1.10 -23.04 -35.17
C SER A 335 -1.67 -21.62 -35.15
N PRO A 336 -2.73 -21.36 -34.36
CA PRO A 336 -3.05 -20.02 -33.92
C PRO A 336 -2.06 -19.59 -32.83
N GLU A 337 -1.59 -18.37 -32.96
CA GLU A 337 -0.73 -17.63 -32.06
C GLU A 337 -1.41 -17.48 -30.68
N PRO A 338 -0.81 -17.93 -29.56
CA PRO A 338 -1.39 -17.72 -28.24
C PRO A 338 -1.28 -16.23 -27.88
N SER A 339 -2.43 -15.61 -27.65
CA SER A 339 -2.48 -14.26 -27.06
C SER A 339 -1.90 -14.34 -25.65
N ALA A 340 -0.80 -13.61 -25.43
CA ALA A 340 -0.22 -13.39 -24.11
C ALA A 340 -1.22 -12.63 -23.24
N LEU A 341 -1.98 -13.37 -22.44
CA LEU A 341 -2.63 -12.84 -21.25
C LEU A 341 -1.55 -12.74 -20.18
N ASN A 342 -1.35 -11.54 -19.64
CA ASN A 342 -0.45 -11.27 -18.51
C ASN A 342 -0.75 -12.25 -17.36
N PRO A 343 0.19 -13.14 -16.99
CA PRO A 343 0.03 -14.05 -15.85
C PRO A 343 0.41 -13.41 -14.49
N HIS A 344 0.61 -12.10 -14.43
CA HIS A 344 1.31 -11.43 -13.32
C HIS A 344 0.47 -11.02 -12.10
N ASP A 345 -0.86 -11.17 -12.11
CA ASP A 345 -1.71 -10.64 -11.01
C ASP A 345 -2.06 -11.62 -9.88
N ASN A 346 -1.60 -12.88 -9.91
CA ASN A 346 -2.05 -13.90 -8.94
C ASN A 346 -1.00 -14.38 -7.92
N LEU A 347 0.19 -13.79 -7.85
CA LEU A 347 1.15 -14.11 -6.80
C LEU A 347 0.91 -13.22 -5.57
N LYS A 348 -0.07 -13.59 -4.74
CA LYS A 348 -0.08 -13.20 -3.34
C LYS A 348 0.80 -14.21 -2.60
N PRO A 349 2.04 -13.88 -2.18
CA PRO A 349 2.79 -14.78 -1.33
C PRO A 349 1.95 -15.08 -0.08
N ARG A 350 1.63 -16.36 0.15
CA ARG A 350 1.04 -16.85 1.41
C ARG A 350 2.11 -16.86 2.50
N THR A 351 2.72 -15.70 2.79
CA THR A 351 3.50 -15.55 4.00
C THR A 351 2.54 -15.21 5.14
N PRO A 352 2.55 -15.96 6.27
CA PRO A 352 1.78 -15.57 7.44
C PRO A 352 2.30 -14.19 7.91
N PRO A 353 1.42 -13.28 8.35
CA PRO A 353 1.86 -11.98 8.85
C PRO A 353 2.80 -12.20 10.03
N PHE A 354 4.04 -11.72 9.91
CA PHE A 354 4.96 -11.68 11.04
C PHE A 354 4.29 -10.88 12.17
N PRO A 355 4.20 -11.41 13.40
CA PRO A 355 3.72 -10.61 14.52
C PRO A 355 4.69 -9.44 14.70
N HIS A 356 4.17 -8.22 14.62
CA HIS A 356 4.92 -7.01 14.91
C HIS A 356 5.51 -7.13 16.32
N LEU A 357 6.81 -7.45 16.41
CA LEU A 357 7.56 -7.34 17.64
C LEU A 357 7.67 -5.85 17.95
N ARG A 358 6.92 -5.41 18.95
CA ARG A 358 7.06 -4.08 19.53
C ARG A 358 8.49 -3.95 20.09
N PRO A 359 9.20 -2.85 19.82
CA PRO A 359 10.44 -2.55 20.51
C PRO A 359 10.14 -2.43 22.00
N THR A 360 10.65 -3.36 22.81
CA THR A 360 10.73 -3.18 24.26
C THR A 360 11.82 -2.15 24.54
N GLU A 361 11.40 -0.97 24.98
CA GLU A 361 12.26 0.08 25.52
C GLU A 361 13.18 -0.52 26.60
N SER A 362 14.44 -0.71 26.24
CA SER A 362 15.47 -1.11 27.19
C SER A 362 15.91 0.13 27.95
N SER A 363 15.41 0.20 29.17
CA SER A 363 15.86 1.09 30.23
C SER A 363 17.36 0.92 30.48
N SER A 364 18.14 1.97 30.21
CA SER A 364 19.50 2.12 30.74
C SER A 364 19.55 3.45 31.49
N THR A 365 19.23 3.40 32.78
CA THR A 365 19.47 4.48 33.74
C THR A 365 20.52 3.97 34.72
N LEU A 366 21.78 4.36 34.49
CA LEU A 366 22.83 4.28 35.49
C LEU A 366 22.91 5.63 36.20
N ILE A 367 22.55 5.60 37.49
CA ILE A 367 22.70 6.68 38.44
C ILE A 367 24.14 6.66 38.98
N ASP A 368 24.82 7.80 38.82
CA ASP A 368 25.66 8.59 39.74
C ASP A 368 26.17 7.97 41.06
N PRO A 369 27.28 8.53 41.62
CA PRO A 369 27.04 9.45 42.74
C PRO A 369 28.05 10.63 42.94
N GLU A 370 27.49 11.70 43.51
CA GLU A 370 28.04 12.75 44.41
C GLU A 370 28.91 13.90 43.84
N HIS A 371 28.39 15.14 43.95
CA HIS A 371 28.96 16.16 44.85
C HIS A 371 27.98 17.33 45.09
N ASP A 372 27.64 17.53 46.36
CA ASP A 372 27.09 18.76 46.94
C ASP A 372 28.06 19.96 46.76
N ILE A 373 27.53 21.19 46.65
CA ILE A 373 27.78 22.34 47.56
C ILE A 373 27.03 23.60 47.06
N LEU A 374 26.44 24.28 48.05
CA LEU A 374 25.64 25.50 48.10
C LEU A 374 26.25 26.77 47.46
N SER A 375 25.40 27.69 46.97
CA SER A 375 25.45 29.12 47.35
C SER A 375 24.27 29.94 46.86
N ALA A 376 23.62 30.63 47.80
CA ALA A 376 22.68 31.72 47.55
C ALA A 376 23.37 33.05 47.81
N SER A 377 23.16 34.08 46.97
CA SER A 377 22.88 35.47 47.42
C SER A 377 22.63 36.47 46.26
N SER A 378 21.54 37.23 46.40
CA SER A 378 21.43 38.70 46.27
C SER A 378 21.63 39.47 44.93
N ALA A 379 20.48 39.90 44.39
CA ALA A 379 20.03 41.29 44.15
C ALA A 379 20.64 42.22 43.04
N ALA A 380 19.72 42.57 42.13
CA ALA A 380 19.32 43.92 41.68
C ALA A 380 20.07 44.68 40.54
N ALA A 381 19.26 44.96 39.50
CA ALA A 381 19.18 46.20 38.70
C ALA A 381 19.91 46.31 37.34
N SER A 382 19.28 45.76 36.29
CA SER A 382 19.01 46.46 35.01
C SER A 382 17.99 45.64 34.21
N SER A 383 16.81 46.21 33.94
CA SER A 383 15.70 45.47 33.33
C SER A 383 15.72 45.60 31.81
N ASP A 384 16.58 44.82 31.16
CA ASP A 384 16.31 44.30 29.82
C ASP A 384 16.02 42.80 30.00
N VAL A 385 14.72 42.51 30.09
CA VAL A 385 14.20 41.26 30.67
C VAL A 385 14.44 40.12 29.69
N ALA A 386 15.49 39.34 29.97
CA ALA A 386 15.64 37.98 29.46
C ALA A 386 14.29 37.22 29.60
N PRO A 387 13.91 36.39 28.62
CA PRO A 387 12.65 35.68 28.64
C PRO A 387 12.49 34.97 29.99
N SER A 388 11.47 35.37 30.77
CA SER A 388 11.33 34.89 32.15
C SER A 388 11.33 33.36 32.13
N GLU A 389 11.97 32.70 33.10
CA GLU A 389 12.03 31.23 33.20
C GLU A 389 10.66 30.54 33.05
N ALA A 390 9.57 31.23 33.38
CA ALA A 390 8.20 30.79 33.14
C ALA A 390 7.85 30.54 31.64
N GLU A 391 8.51 31.21 30.70
CA GLU A 391 8.36 30.98 29.25
C GLU A 391 9.16 29.76 28.77
N ALA A 392 10.24 29.40 29.49
CA ALA A 392 11.02 28.21 29.20
C ALA A 392 10.26 26.93 29.57
N LEU A 393 9.44 26.96 30.63
CA LEU A 393 8.61 25.84 31.07
C LEU A 393 7.36 25.58 30.19
N LEU A 394 7.07 26.47 29.23
CA LEU A 394 5.96 26.30 28.28
C LEU A 394 6.32 25.31 27.17
N SER A 395 5.38 24.44 26.79
CA SER A 395 5.55 23.56 25.62
C SER A 395 5.82 24.36 24.34
N PRO A 396 6.58 23.84 23.36
CA PRO A 396 6.95 24.58 22.15
C PRO A 396 5.74 25.20 21.40
N ALA A 397 4.62 24.49 21.34
CA ALA A 397 3.39 24.99 20.73
C ALA A 397 2.74 26.14 21.51
N SER A 398 2.76 26.06 22.85
CA SER A 398 2.22 27.12 23.71
C SER A 398 3.11 28.37 23.71
N ARG A 399 4.43 28.20 23.66
CA ARG A 399 5.43 29.29 23.50
C ARG A 399 5.20 30.06 22.20
N ARG A 400 5.07 29.37 21.05
CA ARG A 400 4.74 30.00 19.76
C ARG A 400 3.43 30.79 19.79
N ARG A 401 2.38 30.23 20.40
CA ARG A 401 1.08 30.90 20.56
C ARG A 401 1.18 32.16 21.43
N LEU A 402 1.95 32.11 22.52
CA LEU A 402 2.18 33.25 23.41
C LEU A 402 2.94 34.37 22.68
N MET A 403 4.05 34.04 22.02
CA MET A 403 4.85 34.99 21.23
C MET A 403 4.01 35.67 20.15
N LYS A 404 3.26 34.90 19.35
CA LYS A 404 2.34 35.47 18.34
C LYS A 404 1.31 36.41 18.96
N ARG A 405 0.79 36.06 20.14
CA ARG A 405 -0.21 36.88 20.84
C ARG A 405 0.40 38.19 21.37
N MET A 406 1.62 38.14 21.92
CA MET A 406 2.37 39.33 22.36
C MET A 406 2.73 40.24 21.18
N TYR A 407 3.17 39.66 20.06
CA TYR A 407 3.44 40.39 18.83
C TYR A 407 2.20 41.13 18.31
N MET A 408 1.06 40.43 18.20
CA MET A 408 -0.18 41.06 17.76
C MET A 408 -0.68 42.14 18.74
N ARG A 409 -0.42 42.00 20.05
CA ARG A 409 -0.71 43.04 21.05
C ARG A 409 0.16 44.26 20.83
N ARG A 410 1.46 44.06 20.61
CA ARG A 410 2.44 45.12 20.32
C ARG A 410 2.01 45.92 19.09
N LYS A 411 1.69 45.23 17.99
CA LYS A 411 1.19 45.89 16.76
C LYS A 411 -0.11 46.67 16.95
N ARG A 412 -1.04 46.18 17.78
CA ARG A 412 -2.29 46.91 18.05
C ARG A 412 -2.04 48.16 18.88
N ALA A 413 -1.22 48.04 19.91
CA ALA A 413 -0.86 49.13 20.80
C ALA A 413 -0.05 50.21 20.08
N GLU A 414 0.89 49.83 19.21
CA GLU A 414 1.59 50.75 18.29
C GLU A 414 0.60 51.54 17.42
N LYS A 415 -0.45 50.87 16.92
CA LYS A 415 -1.47 51.51 16.10
C LYS A 415 -2.40 52.44 16.90
N THR A 416 -2.64 52.15 18.18
CA THR A 416 -3.46 53.00 19.07
C THR A 416 -2.66 54.02 19.88
N GLY A 417 -1.33 53.96 19.84
CA GLY A 417 -0.43 54.81 20.64
C GLY A 417 -0.43 54.46 22.14
N GLU A 418 -0.84 53.25 22.52
CA GLU A 418 -0.95 52.82 23.92
C GLU A 418 0.30 52.02 24.35
N VAL A 419 0.70 52.11 25.62
CA VAL A 419 1.87 51.36 26.14
C VAL A 419 1.49 49.90 26.38
N VAL A 420 2.25 48.97 25.79
CA VAL A 420 1.99 47.52 25.88
C VAL A 420 2.31 46.98 27.26
N ASP A 421 1.28 46.62 28.04
CA ASP A 421 1.45 45.86 29.27
C ASP A 421 1.86 44.40 28.95
N ARG A 422 3.12 44.06 29.29
CA ARG A 422 3.74 42.73 29.06
C ARG A 422 3.34 41.68 30.10
N ARG A 423 2.61 42.02 31.16
CA ARG A 423 2.29 41.09 32.25
C ARG A 423 1.30 40.00 31.81
N ILE A 424 1.70 38.73 31.96
CA ILE A 424 0.96 37.51 31.57
C ILE A 424 -0.41 37.40 32.27
N ALA A 425 -0.56 37.98 33.46
CA ALA A 425 -1.73 37.84 34.34
C ALA A 425 -3.07 38.42 33.82
N ARG A 426 -3.10 39.09 32.66
CA ARG A 426 -4.31 39.76 32.11
C ARG A 426 -4.76 39.25 30.74
N LEU A 427 -4.44 38.00 30.41
CA LEU A 427 -5.03 37.32 29.26
C LEU A 427 -6.40 36.74 29.64
N LYS A 428 -7.42 37.59 29.74
CA LYS A 428 -8.80 37.11 29.91
C LYS A 428 -9.16 36.20 28.71
N PRO A 429 -9.74 35.01 28.96
CA PRO A 429 -10.31 34.18 27.91
C PRO A 429 -11.24 35.04 27.06
N GLY A 430 -11.09 35.00 25.74
CA GLY A 430 -11.83 35.87 24.82
C GLY A 430 -13.32 35.87 25.16
N ARG A 431 -13.90 37.06 25.37
CA ARG A 431 -15.34 37.21 25.56
C ARG A 431 -16.03 36.57 24.35
N LYS A 432 -16.78 35.49 24.59
CA LYS A 432 -17.77 35.01 23.62
C LYS A 432 -18.70 36.21 23.33
N PRO A 433 -18.98 36.55 22.06
CA PRO A 433 -19.91 37.61 21.76
C PRO A 433 -21.28 37.20 22.31
N MET A 434 -21.66 37.78 23.45
CA MET A 434 -23.05 37.77 23.87
C MET A 434 -23.78 38.70 22.91
N LYS A 435 -24.63 38.13 22.05
CA LYS A 435 -25.68 38.90 21.40
C LYS A 435 -26.53 39.49 22.53
N LEU A 436 -26.42 40.79 22.75
CA LEU A 436 -27.31 41.51 23.65
C LEU A 436 -28.71 41.48 23.03
N PRO A 437 -29.72 40.91 23.71
CA PRO A 437 -31.09 40.99 23.25
C PRO A 437 -31.61 42.39 23.59
N GLY A 438 -31.80 43.24 22.57
CA GLY A 438 -32.52 44.51 22.74
C GLY A 438 -31.82 45.78 22.29
N GLU A 439 -30.73 45.71 21.51
CA GLU A 439 -30.16 46.92 20.91
C GLU A 439 -31.03 47.34 19.71
N ALA A 440 -31.85 48.37 19.93
CA ALA A 440 -32.74 48.95 18.93
C ALA A 440 -31.92 49.45 17.73
N GLU A 441 -32.37 49.06 16.54
CA GLU A 441 -31.77 49.39 15.25
C GLU A 441 -31.60 50.91 15.11
N ASN A 442 -30.35 51.34 15.06
CA ASN A 442 -30.01 52.73 14.78
C ASN A 442 -30.05 52.87 13.24
N GLU A 443 -31.16 53.40 12.70
CA GLU A 443 -31.48 53.48 11.25
C GLU A 443 -30.49 54.29 10.38
N ASN A 444 -29.36 54.76 10.93
CA ASN A 444 -28.45 55.67 10.23
C ASN A 444 -27.01 55.17 10.07
N GLU A 445 -26.74 53.89 10.36
CA GLU A 445 -25.43 53.30 10.05
C GLU A 445 -25.41 52.81 8.59
N PRO A 446 -24.49 53.28 7.73
CA PRO A 446 -24.44 52.88 6.33
C PRO A 446 -24.26 51.35 6.27
N THR A 447 -25.33 50.67 5.87
CA THR A 447 -25.41 49.22 5.73
C THR A 447 -24.15 48.71 5.04
N ARG A 448 -23.27 48.07 5.82
CA ARG A 448 -22.16 47.30 5.27
C ARG A 448 -22.78 46.26 4.36
N HIS A 449 -22.65 46.45 3.05
CA HIS A 449 -23.18 45.53 2.05
C HIS A 449 -22.79 44.10 2.45
N PRO A 450 -23.77 43.18 2.56
CA PRO A 450 -23.47 41.78 2.80
C PRO A 450 -22.57 41.35 1.64
N ARG A 451 -21.28 41.17 1.91
CA ARG A 451 -20.40 40.54 0.93
C ARG A 451 -21.01 39.16 0.74
N PRO A 452 -21.41 38.77 -0.48
CA PRO A 452 -21.95 37.44 -0.71
C PRO A 452 -20.87 36.46 -0.26
N SER A 453 -21.06 35.87 0.91
CA SER A 453 -20.18 34.83 1.41
C SER A 453 -20.30 33.71 0.40
N GLY A 454 -19.20 33.38 -0.27
CA GLY A 454 -19.21 32.29 -1.24
C GLY A 454 -19.83 31.03 -0.65
N LYS A 455 -20.41 30.18 -1.51
CA LYS A 455 -20.98 28.88 -1.11
C LYS A 455 -20.06 28.18 -0.10
N PRO A 456 -20.58 27.61 1.00
CA PRO A 456 -19.76 26.89 1.96
C PRO A 456 -19.00 25.76 1.26
N LEU A 457 -17.81 25.40 1.78
CA LEU A 457 -16.94 24.39 1.16
C LEU A 457 -17.69 23.08 0.87
N GLN A 458 -18.56 22.65 1.79
CA GLN A 458 -19.39 21.44 1.63
C GLN A 458 -20.37 21.55 0.45
N ALA A 459 -20.98 22.72 0.23
CA ALA A 459 -21.87 22.93 -0.91
C ALA A 459 -21.10 22.93 -2.24
N LYS A 460 -19.87 23.47 -2.24
CA LYS A 460 -18.99 23.40 -3.43
C LYS A 460 -18.60 21.95 -3.75
N LYS A 461 -18.20 21.18 -2.74
CA LYS A 461 -17.84 19.76 -2.89
C LYS A 461 -19.04 18.90 -3.29
N LYS A 462 -20.24 19.18 -2.77
CA LYS A 462 -21.49 18.54 -3.20
C LYS A 462 -21.81 18.85 -4.67
N GLU A 463 -21.60 20.10 -5.12
CA GLU A 463 -21.76 20.48 -6.52
C GLU A 463 -20.74 19.79 -7.43
N GLU A 464 -19.49 19.64 -6.97
CA GLU A 464 -18.43 18.88 -7.64
C GLU A 464 -18.80 17.40 -7.80
N LEU A 465 -19.26 16.73 -6.73
CA LEU A 465 -19.74 15.34 -6.78
C LEU A 465 -20.93 15.16 -7.73
N ASN A 466 -21.91 16.07 -7.66
CA ASN A 466 -23.06 16.04 -8.57
C ASN A 466 -22.62 16.25 -10.04
N THR A 467 -21.62 17.10 -10.28
CA THR A 467 -21.06 17.32 -11.62
C THR A 467 -20.30 16.09 -12.13
N ALA A 468 -19.63 15.37 -11.22
CA ALA A 468 -18.98 14.09 -11.51
C ALA A 468 -19.98 12.93 -11.71
N GLY A 469 -21.27 13.13 -11.41
CA GLY A 469 -22.29 12.07 -11.49
C GLY A 469 -22.36 11.17 -10.24
N ILE A 470 -21.58 11.48 -9.20
CA ILE A 470 -21.61 10.77 -7.93
C ILE A 470 -22.78 11.31 -7.10
N THR A 471 -23.94 10.70 -7.30
CA THR A 471 -25.17 10.99 -6.57
C THR A 471 -25.39 9.97 -5.45
N ALA A 472 -26.28 10.29 -4.50
CA ALA A 472 -26.63 9.35 -3.44
C ALA A 472 -27.26 8.05 -3.98
N GLU A 473 -27.94 8.10 -5.14
CA GLU A 473 -28.49 6.92 -5.83
C GLU A 473 -27.40 6.04 -6.43
N TRP A 474 -26.38 6.67 -7.02
CA TRP A 474 -25.22 5.98 -7.56
C TRP A 474 -24.46 5.23 -6.46
N LEU A 475 -24.27 5.86 -5.28
CA LEU A 475 -23.62 5.23 -4.13
C LEU A 475 -24.41 4.01 -3.63
N GLU A 476 -25.73 4.09 -3.58
CA GLU A 476 -26.61 2.98 -3.20
C GLU A 476 -26.54 1.83 -4.20
N GLN A 477 -26.55 2.15 -5.50
CA GLN A 477 -26.42 1.15 -6.55
C GLN A 477 -25.08 0.40 -6.48
N GLY A 478 -24.02 1.09 -6.03
CA GLY A 478 -22.71 0.52 -5.75
C GLY A 478 -22.57 -0.18 -4.40
N SER A 479 -23.63 -0.27 -3.58
CA SER A 479 -23.57 -0.74 -2.19
C SER A 479 -22.53 -0.01 -1.32
N LEU A 480 -22.21 1.24 -1.67
CA LEU A 480 -21.27 2.09 -0.94
C LEU A 480 -21.92 2.80 0.24
N ASP A 481 -23.24 2.82 0.29
CA ASP A 481 -24.06 3.32 1.40
C ASP A 481 -23.88 2.50 2.70
N LEU A 482 -23.44 1.25 2.59
CA LEU A 482 -23.09 0.40 3.73
C LEU A 482 -21.86 0.90 4.51
N PHE A 483 -21.01 1.71 3.88
CA PHE A 483 -19.82 2.24 4.52
C PHE A 483 -20.11 3.56 5.21
N HIS A 484 -19.91 3.59 6.53
CA HIS A 484 -19.86 4.86 7.27
C HIS A 484 -18.54 5.57 6.97
N PHE A 485 -18.50 6.34 5.88
CA PHE A 485 -17.35 7.20 5.51
C PHE A 485 -16.92 8.10 6.68
N GLY A 486 -17.87 8.46 7.55
CA GLY A 486 -17.62 9.18 8.79
C GLY A 486 -16.62 8.54 9.77
N ALA A 487 -16.51 7.22 9.77
CA ALA A 487 -15.55 6.47 10.59
C ALA A 487 -14.23 6.25 9.85
N LEU A 488 -14.28 5.96 8.55
CA LEU A 488 -13.10 5.73 7.72
C LEU A 488 -12.18 6.95 7.67
N TYR A 489 -12.72 8.16 7.52
CA TYR A 489 -11.88 9.35 7.47
C TYR A 489 -11.17 9.67 8.80
N LYS A 490 -11.61 9.09 9.92
CA LYS A 490 -10.92 9.28 11.22
C LYS A 490 -9.73 8.33 11.39
N LEU A 491 -9.65 7.31 10.54
CA LEU A 491 -8.56 6.34 10.53
C LEU A 491 -7.40 6.81 9.64
N MET A 492 -7.73 7.57 8.58
CA MET A 492 -6.81 8.38 7.80
C MET A 492 -6.47 9.66 8.55
#